data_AF-A0A2E8KNL3-F1
#
_entry.id   AF-A0A2E8KNL3-F1
#
_cell.length_a   1.000
_cell.length_b   1.000
_cell.length_c   1.000
_cell.angle_alpha   90.00
_cell.angle_beta   90.00
_cell.angle_gamma   90.00
#
_symmetry.space_group_name_H-M   'P 1'
#
loop_
_entity.id
_entity.type
_entity.pdbx_description
1 polymer ?
#
loop_
_entity_poly.entity_id
_entity_poly.type
_entity_poly.pdbx_seq_one_letter_code
_entity_poly.pdbx_strand_id
1 'polypeptide(L)'
;MNVTEIRQPSNQPQGDFRRVVRAEGDQDRDPMHAQHEVIYDLSAVPIGERVTLQAMTTATVPVTMTGHLPFFVNKRTELLTSWLLFPENMPYQTYRLVRYPADKSSPPVPMDPRFAIDHPFGSLIGWSVITPKEGMVYECRWTNQ
;
A
#
# COMPACT_ATOMS: atom_id res chain seq x y z
N MET A 1 -5.69 8.47 -9.29
CA MET A 1 -5.98 8.63 -7.84
C MET A 1 -5.29 9.89 -7.33
N ASN A 2 -6.04 10.82 -6.75
CA ASN A 2 -5.48 12.04 -6.13
C ASN A 2 -5.60 11.91 -4.61
N VAL A 3 -4.47 11.91 -3.90
CA VAL A 3 -4.49 11.96 -2.43
C VAL A 3 -4.96 13.34 -2.00
N THR A 4 -6.02 13.38 -1.22
CA THR A 4 -6.67 14.60 -0.74
C THR A 4 -6.29 14.93 0.70
N GLU A 5 -5.94 13.92 1.49
CA GLU A 5 -5.55 14.10 2.89
C GLU A 5 -4.55 13.04 3.32
N ILE A 6 -3.58 13.46 4.14
CA ILE A 6 -2.60 12.59 4.80
C ILE A 6 -2.59 12.92 6.29
N ARG A 7 -2.73 11.91 7.13
CA ARG A 7 -2.62 12.03 8.58
C ARG A 7 -1.59 11.07 9.13
N GLN A 8 -0.83 11.53 10.11
CA GLN A 8 0.20 10.76 10.80
C GLN A 8 0.09 11.00 12.32
N PRO A 9 0.27 9.97 13.16
CA PRO A 9 0.38 10.16 14.60
C PRO A 9 1.58 11.06 14.95
N SER A 10 1.45 11.93 15.95
CA SER A 10 2.53 12.84 16.36
C SER A 10 3.62 12.16 17.20
N ASN A 11 3.41 10.92 17.63
CA ASN A 11 4.31 10.15 18.50
C ASN A 11 5.29 9.25 17.72
N GLN A 12 5.50 9.52 16.44
CA GLN A 12 6.43 8.81 15.55
C GLN A 12 7.18 9.82 14.68
N PRO A 13 8.29 9.41 14.02
CA PRO A 13 8.87 10.19 12.94
C PRO A 13 7.81 10.56 11.89
N GLN A 14 7.79 11.82 11.47
CA GLN A 14 6.88 12.31 10.44
C GLN A 14 7.47 12.01 9.06
N GLY A 15 6.68 11.37 8.21
CA GLY A 15 7.03 11.14 6.81
C GLY A 15 6.69 12.34 5.94
N ASP A 16 7.55 12.63 4.97
CA ASP A 16 7.28 13.56 3.87
C ASP A 16 6.64 12.79 2.71
N PHE A 17 5.40 13.15 2.37
CA PHE A 17 4.60 12.47 1.36
C PHE A 17 4.58 13.30 0.09
N ARG A 18 5.01 12.69 -1.01
CA ARG A 18 5.08 13.36 -2.30
C ARG A 18 4.43 12.52 -3.37
N ARG A 19 3.60 13.15 -4.19
CA ARG A 19 3.15 12.52 -5.44
C ARG A 19 4.34 12.49 -6.40
N VAL A 20 4.65 11.31 -6.90
CA VAL A 20 5.70 11.16 -7.91
C VAL A 20 5.10 11.58 -9.26
N VAL A 21 5.43 12.80 -9.69
CA VAL A 21 5.11 13.31 -11.04
C VAL A 21 6.34 13.04 -11.90
N ARG A 22 6.28 12.06 -12.80
CA ARG A 22 7.39 11.76 -13.72
C ARG A 22 7.32 12.68 -14.94
N ALA A 23 8.48 13.04 -15.47
CA ALA A 23 8.63 13.97 -16.59
C ALA A 23 8.03 13.43 -17.91
N GLU A 24 7.67 14.34 -18.81
CA GLU A 24 7.18 14.05 -20.16
C GLU A 24 8.20 13.22 -20.94
N GLY A 25 7.86 11.95 -21.24
CA GLY A 25 8.72 11.02 -21.97
C GLY A 25 8.52 9.53 -21.61
N ASP A 26 7.90 9.25 -20.46
CA ASP A 26 7.53 7.88 -20.03
C ASP A 26 6.24 7.44 -20.75
N GLN A 27 6.30 7.19 -22.07
CA GLN A 27 5.14 6.97 -22.96
C GLN A 27 4.38 5.65 -22.74
N ASP A 28 4.79 4.82 -21.77
CA ASP A 28 4.39 3.41 -21.75
C ASP A 28 3.54 3.00 -20.53
N ARG A 29 2.88 3.94 -19.85
CA ARG A 29 2.00 3.58 -18.72
C ARG A 29 0.65 4.29 -18.66
N ASP A 30 -0.34 3.47 -18.34
CA ASP A 30 -1.75 3.79 -18.15
C ASP A 30 -1.92 4.95 -17.15
N PRO A 31 -2.57 6.07 -17.56
CA PRO A 31 -2.80 7.27 -16.74
C PRO A 31 -3.55 7.01 -15.42
N MET A 32 -4.07 5.79 -15.21
CA MET A 32 -4.79 5.40 -14.01
C MET A 32 -3.91 5.09 -12.79
N HIS A 33 -2.57 4.95 -12.95
CA HIS A 33 -1.65 4.61 -11.86
C HIS A 33 -1.04 5.86 -11.20
N ALA A 34 -1.51 6.24 -10.01
CA ALA A 34 -0.88 7.30 -9.22
C ALA A 34 0.15 6.72 -8.25
N GLN A 35 1.42 7.10 -8.42
CA GLN A 35 2.49 6.72 -7.51
C GLN A 35 2.71 7.81 -6.46
N HIS A 36 2.77 7.41 -5.20
CA HIS A 36 3.14 8.26 -4.08
C HIS A 36 4.37 7.67 -3.42
N GLU A 37 5.28 8.54 -2.99
CA GLU A 37 6.45 8.19 -2.21
C GLU A 37 6.32 8.82 -0.82
N VAL A 38 6.79 8.10 0.19
CA VAL A 38 6.92 8.61 1.54
C VAL A 38 8.35 8.41 2.02
N ILE A 39 8.95 9.47 2.54
CA ILE A 39 10.30 9.46 3.11
C ILE A 39 10.20 9.76 4.60
N TYR A 40 10.70 8.85 5.43
CA TYR A 40 10.83 9.07 6.87
C TYR A 40 12.28 9.32 7.24
N ASP A 41 12.56 10.41 7.97
CA ASP A 41 13.85 10.62 8.60
C ASP A 41 13.92 9.82 9.92
N LEU A 42 14.78 8.80 9.94
CA LEU A 42 14.99 7.93 11.09
C LEU A 42 16.30 8.23 11.83
N SER A 43 16.98 9.35 11.51
CA SER A 43 18.28 9.70 12.10
C SER A 43 18.24 9.88 13.62
N ALA A 44 17.09 10.25 14.18
CA ALA A 44 16.85 10.38 15.61
C ALA A 44 16.45 9.07 16.32
N VAL A 45 16.21 7.99 15.57
CA VAL A 45 15.84 6.69 16.16
C VAL A 45 17.12 5.98 16.63
N PRO A 46 17.24 5.59 17.91
CA PRO A 46 18.43 4.89 18.38
C PRO A 46 18.64 3.57 17.66
N ILE A 47 19.91 3.21 17.45
CA ILE A 47 20.26 1.94 16.80
C ILE A 47 19.75 0.77 17.64
N GLY A 48 19.07 -0.17 16.99
CA GLY A 48 18.51 -1.36 17.63
C GLY A 48 17.09 -1.17 18.17
N GLU A 49 16.59 0.07 18.22
CA GLU A 49 15.20 0.35 18.58
C GLU A 49 14.24 0.05 17.42
N ARG A 50 13.04 -0.40 17.79
CA ARG A 50 11.95 -0.61 16.85
C ARG A 50 11.13 0.67 16.76
N VAL A 51 10.85 1.10 15.52
CA VAL A 51 9.98 2.24 15.27
C VAL A 51 8.77 1.80 14.45
N THR A 52 7.59 2.24 14.89
CA THR A 52 6.35 2.05 14.15
C THR A 52 6.09 3.30 13.31
N LEU A 53 5.91 3.10 12.00
CA LEU A 53 5.58 4.17 11.06
C LEU A 53 4.16 3.94 10.54
N GLN A 54 3.27 4.89 10.81
CA GLN A 54 1.88 4.84 10.41
C GLN A 54 1.49 6.08 9.64
N ALA A 55 0.68 5.89 8.60
CA ALA A 55 0.03 6.98 7.91
C ALA A 55 -1.34 6.52 7.43
N MET A 56 -2.29 7.46 7.44
CA MET A 56 -3.58 7.33 6.80
C MET A 56 -3.61 8.26 5.62
N THR A 57 -4.02 7.75 4.46
CA THR A 57 -4.20 8.54 3.25
C THR A 57 -5.63 8.41 2.77
N THR A 58 -6.26 9.52 2.45
CA THR A 58 -7.55 9.57 1.78
C THR A 58 -7.33 10.01 0.34
N ALA A 59 -7.98 9.34 -0.61
CA ALA A 59 -7.83 9.66 -2.01
C ALA A 59 -9.12 9.48 -2.79
N THR A 60 -9.26 10.28 -3.84
CA THR A 60 -10.35 10.14 -4.81
C THR A 60 -9.92 9.17 -5.91
N VAL A 61 -10.79 8.19 -6.18
CA VAL A 61 -10.61 7.14 -7.19
C VAL A 61 -11.81 7.11 -8.14
N PRO A 62 -11.63 6.74 -9.42
CA PRO A 62 -12.75 6.51 -10.32
C PRO A 62 -13.67 5.39 -9.82
N VAL A 63 -14.97 5.52 -10.11
CA VAL A 63 -16.03 4.56 -9.70
C VAL A 63 -15.81 3.14 -10.25
N THR A 64 -15.17 3.04 -11.40
CA THR A 64 -14.89 1.79 -12.12
C THR A 64 -13.51 1.21 -11.81
N MET A 65 -12.80 1.77 -10.81
CA MET A 65 -11.40 1.44 -10.60
C MET A 65 -11.25 0.06 -9.94
N THR A 66 -10.88 -0.94 -10.73
CA THR A 66 -10.15 -2.09 -10.20
C THR A 66 -8.78 -1.61 -9.74
N GLY A 67 -8.33 -2.09 -8.59
CA GLY A 67 -7.22 -1.45 -7.90
C GLY A 67 -6.10 -2.40 -7.54
N HIS A 68 -4.91 -1.83 -7.60
CA HIS A 68 -3.65 -2.44 -7.28
C HIS A 68 -2.92 -1.50 -6.33
N LEU A 69 -2.59 -1.98 -5.13
CA LEU A 69 -1.83 -1.21 -4.15
C LEU A 69 -0.55 -1.97 -3.78
N PRO A 70 0.54 -1.76 -4.52
CA PRO A 70 1.83 -2.38 -4.25
C PRO A 70 2.58 -1.65 -3.12
N PHE A 71 3.06 -2.40 -2.14
CA PHE A 71 3.96 -1.94 -1.08
C PHE A 71 5.33 -2.57 -1.28
N PHE A 72 6.33 -1.74 -1.57
CA PHE A 72 7.71 -2.18 -1.70
C PHE A 72 8.41 -2.14 -0.34
N VAL A 73 9.00 -3.27 0.05
CA VAL A 73 9.79 -3.39 1.28
C VAL A 73 11.27 -3.37 0.92
N ASN A 74 11.92 -2.24 1.16
CA ASN A 74 13.32 -1.98 0.82
C ASN A 74 14.27 -1.93 2.02
N LYS A 75 13.74 -2.22 3.22
CA LYS A 75 14.47 -2.32 4.49
C LYS A 75 13.94 -3.49 5.26
N ARG A 76 14.72 -3.98 6.23
CA ARG A 76 14.25 -4.98 7.19
C ARG A 76 13.04 -4.45 7.95
N THR A 77 11.89 -5.08 7.75
CA THR A 77 10.62 -4.74 8.40
C THR A 77 10.11 -5.97 9.13
N GLU A 78 9.67 -5.80 10.39
CA GLU A 78 9.13 -6.91 11.19
C GLU A 78 7.64 -7.12 10.95
N LEU A 79 6.90 -6.05 10.67
CA LEU A 79 5.47 -6.10 10.42
C LEU A 79 5.10 -5.03 9.39
N LEU A 80 4.37 -5.43 8.36
CA LEU A 80 3.72 -4.53 7.41
C LEU A 80 2.21 -4.76 7.50
N THR A 81 1.45 -3.72 7.77
CA THR A 81 -0.01 -3.79 7.87
C THR A 81 -0.64 -2.70 7.03
N SER A 82 -1.72 -3.03 6.33
CA SER A 82 -2.50 -2.08 5.54
C SER A 82 -4.00 -2.31 5.76
N TRP A 83 -4.72 -1.20 5.79
CA TRP A 83 -6.18 -1.17 5.85
C TRP A 83 -6.68 -0.21 4.76
N LEU A 84 -7.60 -0.68 3.92
CA LEU A 84 -8.24 0.10 2.88
C LEU A 84 -9.73 0.14 3.17
N LEU A 85 -10.24 1.33 3.48
CA LEU A 85 -11.68 1.57 3.65
C LEU A 85 -12.27 2.11 2.34
N PHE A 86 -13.30 1.43 1.85
CA PHE A 86 -14.12 1.76 0.70
C PHE A 86 -15.42 2.42 1.16
N PRO A 87 -15.96 3.38 0.40
CA PRO A 87 -17.26 3.96 0.72
C PRO A 87 -18.38 2.93 0.52
N GLU A 88 -19.47 3.07 1.26
CA GLU A 88 -20.59 2.10 1.28
C GLU A 88 -21.22 1.86 -0.09
N ASN A 89 -21.22 2.88 -0.96
CA ASN A 89 -21.76 2.81 -2.32
C ASN A 89 -20.79 2.26 -3.35
N MET A 90 -19.56 1.90 -2.95
CA MET A 90 -18.54 1.32 -3.83
C MET A 90 -17.72 0.25 -3.10
N PRO A 91 -18.36 -0.82 -2.58
CA PRO A 91 -17.65 -1.90 -1.93
C PRO A 91 -16.76 -2.63 -2.93
N TYR A 92 -15.70 -3.27 -2.43
CA TYR A 92 -14.95 -4.22 -3.25
C TYR A 92 -15.74 -5.53 -3.39
N GLN A 93 -15.52 -6.23 -4.49
CA GLN A 93 -16.11 -7.55 -4.75
C GLN A 93 -15.14 -8.69 -4.50
N THR A 94 -13.91 -8.55 -5.01
CA THR A 94 -12.86 -9.57 -4.86
C THR A 94 -11.60 -8.92 -4.30
N TYR A 95 -10.79 -9.71 -3.59
CA TYR A 95 -9.51 -9.29 -3.07
C TYR A 95 -8.51 -10.46 -3.11
N ARG A 96 -7.25 -10.14 -3.41
CA ARG A 96 -6.12 -11.05 -3.26
C ARG A 96 -4.87 -10.29 -2.82
N LEU A 97 -4.17 -10.83 -1.81
CA LEU A 97 -2.80 -10.44 -1.51
C LEU A 97 -1.84 -11.30 -2.33
N VAL A 98 -0.89 -10.67 -3.00
CA VAL A 98 0.19 -11.37 -3.71
C VAL A 98 1.55 -10.82 -3.30
N ARG A 99 2.59 -11.65 -3.50
CA ARG A 99 4.00 -11.31 -3.31
C ARG A 99 4.80 -11.57 -4.58
N TYR A 100 5.74 -10.70 -4.90
CA TYR A 100 6.74 -10.92 -5.96
C TYR A 100 8.01 -10.10 -5.73
N PRO A 101 9.16 -10.47 -6.32
CA PRO A 101 10.37 -9.66 -6.30
C PRO A 101 10.18 -8.29 -6.96
N ALA A 102 10.81 -7.25 -6.42
CA ALA A 102 10.70 -5.89 -6.95
C ALA A 102 11.24 -5.75 -8.39
N ASP A 103 12.21 -6.60 -8.77
CA ASP A 103 12.75 -6.69 -10.12
C ASP A 103 11.86 -7.49 -11.10
N LYS A 104 10.74 -8.05 -10.61
CA LYS A 104 9.81 -8.89 -11.38
C LYS A 104 10.44 -10.15 -11.98
N SER A 105 11.54 -10.63 -11.40
CA SER A 105 12.22 -11.86 -11.82
C SER A 105 11.38 -13.14 -11.70
N SER A 106 10.28 -13.10 -10.94
CA SER A 106 9.32 -14.21 -10.83
C SER A 106 7.88 -13.70 -10.77
N PRO A 107 6.90 -14.54 -11.18
CA PRO A 107 5.50 -14.14 -11.19
C PRO A 107 4.92 -13.95 -9.78
N PRO A 108 3.85 -13.17 -9.64
CA PRO A 108 3.13 -12.99 -8.37
C PRO A 108 2.64 -14.32 -7.78
N VAL A 109 2.96 -14.55 -6.51
CA VAL A 109 2.50 -15.71 -5.75
C VAL A 109 1.41 -15.27 -4.77
N PRO A 110 0.22 -15.89 -4.78
CA PRO A 110 -0.82 -15.62 -3.78
C PRO A 110 -0.31 -15.84 -2.36
N MET A 111 -0.76 -14.98 -1.45
CA MET A 111 -0.52 -15.13 -0.01
C MET A 111 -1.84 -15.44 0.68
N ASP A 112 -1.81 -16.42 1.59
CA ASP A 112 -2.97 -16.72 2.43
C ASP A 112 -3.13 -15.61 3.49
N PRO A 113 -4.23 -14.83 3.49
CA PRO A 113 -4.47 -13.84 4.54
C PRO A 113 -4.76 -14.56 5.85
N ARG A 114 -4.01 -14.25 6.92
CA ARG A 114 -4.27 -14.80 8.27
C ARG A 114 -5.53 -14.24 8.93
N PHE A 115 -5.95 -13.05 8.51
CA PHE A 115 -7.19 -12.40 8.92
C PHE A 115 -7.84 -11.81 7.67
N ALA A 116 -8.73 -12.56 7.04
CA ALA A 116 -9.76 -11.90 6.25
C ALA A 116 -10.83 -11.48 7.26
N ILE A 117 -11.07 -10.18 7.43
CA ILE A 117 -12.37 -9.74 7.93
C ILE A 117 -13.31 -9.99 6.75
N ASP A 118 -13.70 -11.26 6.61
CA ASP A 118 -14.44 -11.78 5.48
C ASP A 118 -15.89 -11.37 5.67
N HIS A 119 -16.21 -10.15 5.28
CA HIS A 119 -17.58 -9.87 4.89
C HIS A 119 -17.63 -10.10 3.37
N PRO A 120 -18.36 -11.12 2.88
CA PRO A 120 -18.56 -11.28 1.45
C PRO A 120 -19.26 -10.00 0.98
N PHE A 121 -18.58 -9.22 0.14
CA PHE A 121 -18.84 -7.80 -0.10
C PHE A 121 -18.54 -6.94 1.14
N GLY A 122 -17.61 -6.02 0.99
CA GLY A 122 -17.09 -5.28 2.13
C GLY A 122 -16.70 -3.84 1.81
N SER A 123 -16.72 -3.05 2.87
CA SER A 123 -16.16 -1.70 2.89
C SER A 123 -14.73 -1.68 3.41
N LEU A 124 -14.15 -2.80 3.86
CA LEU A 124 -12.81 -2.82 4.48
C LEU A 124 -11.98 -4.01 4.02
N ILE A 125 -10.81 -3.73 3.44
CA ILE A 125 -9.75 -4.73 3.26
C ILE A 125 -8.71 -4.47 4.36
N GLY A 126 -8.34 -5.51 5.10
CA GLY A 126 -7.25 -5.48 6.07
C GLY A 126 -6.29 -6.63 5.83
N TRP A 127 -4.98 -6.37 5.87
CA TRP A 127 -3.98 -7.43 5.81
C TRP A 127 -2.70 -7.06 6.54
N SER A 128 -1.99 -8.09 6.99
CA SER A 128 -0.69 -7.97 7.63
C SER A 128 0.28 -9.04 7.12
N VAL A 129 1.54 -8.65 6.97
CA VAL A 129 2.66 -9.53 6.66
C VAL A 129 3.65 -9.45 7.81
N ILE A 130 3.92 -10.60 8.43
CA ILE A 130 4.96 -10.75 9.46
C ILE A 130 6.28 -11.04 8.77
N THR A 131 7.33 -10.36 9.21
CA THR A 131 8.70 -10.46 8.68
C THR A 131 8.74 -10.45 7.14
N PRO A 132 8.18 -9.41 6.49
CA PRO A 132 8.29 -9.26 5.05
C PRO A 132 9.76 -9.29 4.61
N LYS A 133 10.01 -9.89 3.45
CA LYS A 133 11.36 -10.01 2.90
C LYS A 133 11.74 -8.71 2.21
N GLU A 134 12.95 -8.23 2.49
CA GLU A 134 13.54 -7.11 1.76
C GLU A 134 13.66 -7.46 0.27
N GLY A 135 13.46 -6.46 -0.60
CA GLY A 135 13.49 -6.64 -2.05
C GLY A 135 12.19 -7.22 -2.64
N MET A 136 11.15 -7.41 -1.82
CA MET A 136 9.84 -7.90 -2.28
C MET A 136 8.80 -6.78 -2.32
N VAL A 137 7.84 -6.97 -3.21
CA VAL A 137 6.59 -6.22 -3.28
C VAL A 137 5.46 -7.09 -2.72
N TYR A 138 4.65 -6.46 -1.88
CA TYR A 138 3.41 -7.01 -1.34
C TYR A 138 2.26 -6.19 -1.90
N GLU A 139 1.41 -6.81 -2.70
CA GLU A 139 0.41 -6.09 -3.48
C GLU A 139 -1.00 -6.59 -3.16
N CYS A 140 -1.84 -5.66 -2.73
CA CYS A 140 -3.27 -5.84 -2.65
C CYS A 140 -3.88 -5.63 -4.03
N ARG A 141 -4.66 -6.59 -4.52
CA ARG A 141 -5.43 -6.49 -5.77
C ARG A 141 -6.90 -6.65 -5.46
N TRP A 142 -7.74 -5.78 -6.00
CA TRP A 142 -9.18 -5.85 -5.81
C TRP A 142 -9.95 -5.44 -7.06
N THR A 143 -11.22 -5.86 -7.11
CA THR A 143 -12.17 -5.43 -8.14
C THR A 143 -13.36 -4.74 -7.51
N ASN A 144 -13.91 -3.76 -8.23
CA ASN A 144 -15.21 -3.14 -7.99
C ASN A 144 -16.13 -3.55 -9.16
N GLN A 145 -17.46 -3.40 -9.03
CA GLN A 145 -18.41 -3.73 -10.11
C GLN A 145 -18.11 -2.99 -11.42
#